data_AF-A0A6V7LMV2-F1
#
_entry.id   AF-A0A6V7LMV2-F1
#
_cell.length_a   1.000
_cell.length_b   1.000
_cell.length_c   1.000
_cell.angle_alpha   90.00
_cell.angle_beta   90.00
_cell.angle_gamma   90.00
#
_symmetry.space_group_name_H-M   'P 1'
#
loop_
_entity.id
_entity.type
_entity.pdbx_description
1 polymer ?
#
loop_
_entity_poly.entity_id
_entity_poly.type
_entity_poly.pdbx_seq_one_letter_code
_entity_poly.pdbx_strand_id
1 'polypeptide(L)'
;MIRDKISTATILEIASTAKNLQYFYVRRNAILKKCDRDWLITGNWTTDHEKWIKLNCNSYENTEREVSKLLGYKWHMLSEKEFINQTICLHP
;
A
#
# COMPACT_ATOMS: atom_id res chain seq x y z
N MET A 1 4.74 -1.19 10.24
CA MET A 1 3.46 -1.93 10.23
C MET A 1 2.33 -0.91 10.24
N ILE A 2 1.39 -0.99 9.31
CA ILE A 2 0.22 -0.08 9.28
C ILE A 2 -0.97 -0.77 9.94
N ARG A 3 -1.48 -0.17 11.02
CA ARG A 3 -2.64 -0.67 11.80
C ARG A 3 -3.92 0.12 11.51
N ASP A 4 -3.78 1.34 11.00
CA ASP A 4 -4.89 2.24 10.70
C ASP A 4 -5.51 2.00 9.31
N LYS A 5 -6.71 2.55 9.12
CA LYS A 5 -7.39 2.49 7.82
C LYS A 5 -6.69 3.41 6.81
N ILE A 6 -6.13 2.82 5.77
CA ILE A 6 -5.53 3.54 4.64
C ILE A 6 -6.16 3.07 3.34
N SER A 7 -6.04 3.87 2.28
CA SER A 7 -6.52 3.47 0.96
C SER A 7 -5.49 2.67 0.18
N THR A 8 -5.94 1.94 -0.83
CA THR A 8 -5.07 1.31 -1.83
C THR A 8 -4.20 2.32 -2.58
N ALA A 9 -4.67 3.56 -2.78
CA ALA A 9 -3.86 4.62 -3.37
C ALA A 9 -2.69 5.03 -2.44
N THR A 10 -2.93 5.15 -1.14
CA THR A 10 -1.86 5.42 -0.16
C THR A 10 -0.82 4.31 -0.13
N ILE A 11 -1.23 3.04 -0.23
CA ILE A 11 -0.29 1.91 -0.30
C ILE A 11 0.64 2.06 -1.51
N LEU A 12 0.08 2.36 -2.68
CA LEU A 12 0.85 2.52 -3.91
C LEU A 12 1.82 3.70 -3.82
N GLU A 13 1.43 4.81 -3.19
CA GLU A 13 2.35 5.91 -2.95
C GLU A 13 3.50 5.51 -2.03
N ILE A 14 3.19 4.88 -0.89
CA ILE A 14 4.24 4.52 0.07
C ILE A 14 5.26 3.62 -0.62
N ALA A 15 4.80 2.65 -1.41
CA ALA A 15 5.68 1.76 -2.17
C ALA A 15 6.48 2.50 -3.25
N SER A 16 5.91 3.49 -3.94
CA SER A 16 6.60 4.24 -5.00
C SER A 16 7.66 5.21 -4.44
N THR A 17 7.39 5.76 -3.25
CA THR A 17 8.23 6.78 -2.62
C THR A 17 9.33 6.15 -1.75
N ALA A 18 8.99 5.09 -1.01
CA ALA A 18 9.90 4.47 -0.05
C ALA A 18 10.77 3.39 -0.73
N LYS A 19 11.73 3.81 -1.57
CA LYS A 19 12.61 2.92 -2.35
C LYS A 19 13.46 1.94 -1.53
N ASN A 20 13.69 2.24 -0.25
CA ASN A 20 14.49 1.40 0.66
C ASN A 20 13.62 0.62 1.67
N LEU A 21 12.31 0.55 1.47
CA LEU A 21 11.41 -0.13 2.38
C LEU A 21 11.57 -1.66 2.25
N GLN A 22 12.23 -2.28 3.23
CA GLN A 22 12.42 -3.74 3.24
C GLN A 22 11.20 -4.51 3.75
N TYR A 23 10.44 -3.89 4.67
CA TYR A 23 9.33 -4.55 5.35
C TYR A 23 8.07 -3.68 5.34
N PHE A 24 7.13 -4.03 4.47
CA PHE A 24 5.85 -3.36 4.36
C PHE A 24 4.71 -4.29 4.75
N TYR A 25 4.16 -4.12 5.96
CA TYR A 25 3.07 -4.95 6.46
C TYR A 25 1.78 -4.16 6.59
N VAL A 26 0.77 -4.58 5.83
CA VAL A 26 -0.52 -3.90 5.70
C VAL A 26 -1.65 -4.91 5.91
N ARG A 27 -2.57 -4.62 6.82
CA ARG A 27 -3.73 -5.47 7.13
C ARG A 27 -4.85 -5.25 6.10
N ARG A 28 -5.18 -6.27 5.30
CA ARG A 28 -6.19 -6.19 4.22
C ARG A 28 -7.56 -5.70 4.70
N ASN A 29 -7.99 -6.11 5.90
CA ASN A 29 -9.30 -5.76 6.45
C ASN A 29 -9.46 -4.27 6.80
N ALA A 30 -8.36 -3.55 6.96
CA ALA A 30 -8.37 -2.12 7.25
C ALA A 30 -8.32 -1.26 5.97
N ILE A 31 -8.21 -1.86 4.78
CA ILE A 31 -7.93 -1.13 3.55
C ILE A 31 -9.22 -0.68 2.87
N LEU A 32 -9.23 0.59 2.50
CA LEU A 32 -10.27 1.17 1.67
C LEU A 32 -9.84 1.04 0.20
N LYS A 33 -10.58 0.25 -0.58
CA LYS A 33 -10.41 0.21 -2.04
C LYS A 33 -10.89 1.53 -2.64
N LYS A 34 -10.00 2.51 -2.72
CA LYS A 34 -10.34 3.88 -3.13
C LYS A 34 -9.11 4.60 -3.69
N CYS A 35 -9.35 5.39 -4.73
CA CYS A 35 -8.42 6.47 -5.11
C CYS A 35 -8.76 7.69 -4.25
N ASP A 36 -7.87 8.07 -3.33
CA ASP A 36 -8.08 9.30 -2.57
C ASP A 36 -7.93 10.50 -3.49
N ARG A 37 -9.05 11.20 -3.75
CA ARG A 37 -9.06 12.39 -4.60
C ARG A 37 -8.28 13.54 -3.98
N ASP A 38 -8.20 13.56 -2.65
CA ASP A 38 -7.53 14.62 -1.89
C ASP A 38 -6.01 14.63 -2.14
N TRP A 39 -5.44 13.48 -2.53
CA TRP A 39 -4.03 13.34 -2.91
C TRP A 39 -3.71 14.00 -4.26
N LEU A 40 -4.67 14.02 -5.19
CA LEU A 40 -4.52 14.66 -6.51
C LEU A 40 -4.32 16.18 -6.40
N ILE A 41 -4.70 16.75 -5.26
CA ILE A 41 -4.69 18.19 -5.01
C ILE A 41 -3.47 18.60 -4.20
N THR A 42 -2.91 17.69 -3.40
CA THR A 42 -1.85 18.00 -2.42
C THR A 42 -0.46 17.49 -2.82
N GLY A 43 -0.35 16.51 -3.74
CA GLY A 43 0.92 15.99 -4.22
C GLY A 43 1.39 16.68 -5.51
N ASN A 44 2.69 16.99 -5.61
CA ASN A 44 3.36 17.36 -6.86
C ASN A 44 3.50 16.13 -7.80
N TRP A 45 2.42 15.40 -8.00
CA TRP A 45 2.40 14.21 -8.84
C TRP A 45 2.53 14.59 -10.30
N THR A 46 3.35 13.83 -11.02
CA THR A 46 3.32 13.88 -12.48
C THR A 46 2.01 13.27 -12.97
N THR A 47 1.52 13.73 -14.13
CA THR A 47 0.29 13.21 -14.73
C THR A 47 0.37 11.68 -14.96
N ASP A 48 1.56 11.14 -15.23
CA ASP A 48 1.75 9.71 -15.42
C ASP A 48 1.65 8.94 -14.11
N HIS A 49 2.16 9.50 -13.02
CA HIS A 49 2.04 8.89 -11.69
C HIS A 49 0.58 8.86 -11.23
N GLU A 50 -0.15 9.95 -11.41
CA GLU A 50 -1.60 10.01 -11.14
C GLU A 50 -2.38 8.94 -11.92
N LYS A 51 -2.11 8.80 -13.24
CA LYS A 51 -2.75 7.79 -14.08
C LYS A 51 -2.44 6.38 -13.58
N TRP A 52 -1.19 6.12 -13.22
CA TRP A 52 -0.77 4.83 -12.69
C TRP A 52 -1.46 4.50 -11.37
N ILE A 53 -1.60 5.46 -10.44
CA ILE A 53 -2.36 5.27 -9.20
C ILE A 53 -3.81 4.92 -9.50
N LYS A 54 -4.49 5.73 -10.33
CA LYS A 54 -5.91 5.53 -10.69
C LYS A 54 -6.17 4.17 -11.34
N LEU A 55 -5.24 3.69 -12.15
CA LEU A 55 -5.35 2.39 -12.81
C LEU A 55 -5.24 1.23 -11.82
N ASN A 56 -4.37 1.33 -10.82
CA ASN A 56 -3.98 0.21 -9.97
C ASN A 56 -4.68 0.17 -8.60
N CYS A 57 -5.18 1.29 -8.08
CA CYS A 57 -5.80 1.35 -6.75
C CYS A 57 -7.20 0.70 -6.67
N ASN A 58 -7.87 0.45 -7.80
CA ASN A 58 -9.25 -0.05 -7.83
C ASN A 58 -9.37 -1.57 -7.62
N SER A 59 -8.26 -2.29 -7.50
CA SER A 59 -8.23 -3.73 -7.23
C SER A 59 -7.08 -4.04 -6.26
N TYR A 60 -7.34 -4.97 -5.34
CA TYR A 60 -6.30 -5.44 -4.43
C TYR A 60 -5.24 -6.21 -5.19
N GLU A 61 -5.64 -7.02 -6.17
CA GLU A 61 -4.77 -7.81 -7.02
C GLU A 61 -3.84 -6.91 -7.84
N ASN A 62 -4.36 -5.84 -8.45
CA ASN A 62 -3.53 -4.87 -9.16
C ASN A 62 -2.59 -4.12 -8.21
N THR A 63 -3.10 -3.70 -7.04
CA THR A 63 -2.30 -3.01 -6.03
C THR A 63 -1.13 -3.88 -5.56
N GLU A 64 -1.40 -5.13 -5.18
CA GLU A 64 -0.40 -6.09 -4.71
C GLU A 64 0.64 -6.41 -5.79
N ARG A 65 0.21 -6.57 -7.04
CA ARG A 65 1.11 -6.79 -8.17
C ARG A 65 2.08 -5.63 -8.35
N GLU A 66 1.57 -4.40 -8.35
CA GLU A 66 2.42 -3.23 -8.56
C GLU A 66 3.35 -2.97 -7.37
N VAL A 67 2.86 -3.13 -6.13
CA VAL A 67 3.71 -3.04 -4.93
C VAL A 67 4.80 -4.11 -4.94
N SER A 68 4.48 -5.34 -5.36
CA SER A 68 5.49 -6.41 -5.50
C SER A 68 6.60 -6.03 -6.48
N LYS A 69 6.25 -5.39 -7.61
CA LYS A 69 7.25 -4.91 -8.59
C LYS A 69 8.15 -3.84 -7.98
N LEU A 70 7.58 -2.90 -7.23
CA LEU A 70 8.31 -1.80 -6.61
C LEU A 70 9.25 -2.27 -5.50
N LEU A 71 8.81 -3.24 -4.71
CA LEU A 71 9.61 -3.78 -3.60
C LEU A 71 10.61 -4.86 -4.05
N GLY A 72 10.46 -5.41 -5.26
CA GLY A 72 11.34 -6.44 -5.81
C GLY A 72 11.13 -7.84 -5.23
N TYR A 73 10.04 -8.06 -4.48
CA TYR A 73 9.67 -9.36 -3.93
C TYR A 73 8.14 -9.55 -3.94
N LYS A 74 7.69 -10.81 -3.78
CA LYS A 74 6.25 -11.11 -3.73
C LYS A 74 5.63 -10.49 -2.47
N TRP A 75 4.82 -9.47 -2.68
CA TRP A 75 4.14 -8.74 -1.63
C TRP A 75 2.62 -8.89 -1.76
N HIS A 76 1.93 -9.09 -0.64
CA HIS A 76 0.48 -9.10 -0.57
C HIS A 76 0.00 -8.47 0.73
N MET A 77 -1.24 -7.97 0.73
CA MET A 77 -1.87 -7.50 1.96
C MET A 77 -2.19 -8.68 2.86
N LEU A 78 -1.89 -8.55 4.14
CA LEU A 78 -2.03 -9.63 5.10
C LEU A 78 -3.49 -9.82 5.49
N SER A 79 -3.93 -11.08 5.48
CA SER A 79 -5.14 -11.48 6.18
C SER A 79 -5.02 -11.23 7.69
N GLU A 80 -6.13 -11.28 8.40
CA GLU A 80 -6.14 -11.13 9.86
C GLU A 80 -5.17 -12.09 10.55
N LYS A 81 -5.18 -13.36 10.12
CA LYS A 81 -4.36 -14.43 10.69
C LYS A 81 -2.88 -14.17 10.46
N GLU A 82 -2.51 -13.81 9.22
CA GLU A 82 -1.13 -13.48 8.89
C GLU A 82 -0.66 -12.22 9.64
N PHE A 83 -1.53 -11.22 9.77
CA PHE A 83 -1.22 -9.98 10.48
C PHE A 83 -0.94 -10.20 11.96
N ILE A 84 -1.74 -11.03 12.64
CA ILE A 84 -1.48 -11.43 14.04
C ILE A 84 -0.13 -12.16 14.16
N ASN A 85 0.22 -13.02 13.20
CA ASN A 85 1.50 -13.71 13.19
C ASN A 85 2.70 -12.80 12.90
N GLN A 86 2.48 -11.61 12.30
CA GLN A 86 3.51 -10.58 12.13
C GLN A 86 3.68 -9.71 13.38
N THR A 87 3.04 -10.04 14.52
CA THR A 87 3.28 -9.35 15.77
C THR A 87 4.71 -9.60 16.22
N ILE A 88 5.61 -8.72 15.78
CA ILE A 88 6.88 -8.49 16.46
C ILE A 88 6.48 -8.11 17.88
N CYS A 89 6.87 -8.93 18.86
CA CYS A 89 6.85 -8.57 20.27
C CYS A 89 7.77 -7.36 20.46
N LEU A 90 7.26 -6.17 20.16
CA LEU A 90 7.79 -4.92 20.66
C LEU A 90 7.38 -4.90 22.14
N HIS A 91 8.16 -5.60 22.96
CA HIS A 91 8.03 -5.54 24.41
C HIS A 91 8.57 -4.20 24.93
N PRO A 92 8.10 -3.80 26.13
CA PRO A 92 7.55 -2.48 26.46
C PRO A 92 8.57 -1.41 26.85
#